data_AF-X0VUZ0-F1
#
_entry.id   AF-X0VUZ0-F1
#
_cell.length_a   1.000
_cell.length_b   1.000
_cell.length_c   1.000
_cell.angle_alpha   90.00
_cell.angle_beta   90.00
_cell.angle_gamma   90.00
#
_symmetry.space_group_name_H-M   'P 1'
#
loop_
_entity.id
_entity.type
_entity.pdbx_description
1 polymer ?
#
loop_
_entity_poly.entity_id
_entity_poly.type
_entity_poly.pdbx_seq_one_letter_code
_entity_poly.pdbx_strand_id
1 'polypeptide(L)'
;IVNAALDSEKPCELCTTTLSIFVSALGAEAGNLALKVMATGGAYLGGGIPPRIISILKDGPFMESFRNKGRFSELVSRIPVHVIVNPKIALIGAAFHGLELSDE
;
A
#
# COMPACT_ATOMS: atom_id res chain seq x y z
N ILE A 1 4.83 4.89 -17.41
CA ILE A 1 5.56 4.08 -16.40
C ILE A 1 4.77 2.82 -16.05
N VAL A 2 3.70 2.87 -15.24
CA VAL A 2 2.95 1.65 -14.81
C VAL A 2 2.54 0.74 -15.97
N ASN A 3 1.87 1.27 -17.00
CA ASN A 3 1.43 0.44 -18.12
C ASN A 3 2.62 -0.22 -18.85
N ALA A 4 3.73 0.50 -19.05
CA ALA A 4 4.93 -0.02 -19.71
C ALA A 4 5.75 -0.98 -18.82
N ALA A 5 5.61 -0.89 -17.50
CA ALA A 5 6.20 -1.84 -16.55
C ALA A 5 5.40 -3.15 -16.47
N LEU A 6 4.09 -3.10 -16.74
CA LEU A 6 3.16 -4.23 -16.69
C LEU A 6 2.92 -4.87 -18.06
N ASP A 7 3.49 -4.30 -19.13
CA ASP A 7 3.37 -4.83 -20.48
C ASP A 7 4.25 -6.08 -20.63
N SER A 8 3.61 -7.25 -20.76
CA SER A 8 4.30 -8.53 -20.94
C SER A 8 4.80 -8.75 -22.37
N GLU A 9 4.24 -8.06 -23.35
CA GLU A 9 4.62 -8.20 -24.77
C GLU A 9 5.82 -7.30 -25.10
N LYS A 10 5.87 -6.10 -24.49
CA LYS A 10 6.96 -5.14 -24.67
C LYS A 10 7.44 -4.58 -23.33
N PRO A 11 8.16 -5.39 -22.53
CA PRO A 11 8.62 -4.97 -21.21
C PRO A 11 9.64 -3.82 -21.33
N CYS A 12 9.42 -2.75 -20.57
CA CYS A 12 10.38 -1.66 -20.43
C CYS A 12 11.15 -1.80 -19.11
N GLU A 13 12.41 -2.22 -19.18
CA GLU A 13 13.26 -2.49 -18.01
C GLU A 13 13.37 -1.29 -17.05
N LEU A 14 13.52 -0.07 -17.59
CA LEU A 14 13.55 1.16 -16.78
C LEU A 14 12.23 1.38 -16.02
N CYS A 15 11.09 1.13 -16.67
CA CYS A 15 9.79 1.26 -16.02
C CYS A 15 9.57 0.20 -14.94
N THR A 16 9.97 -1.05 -15.19
CA THR A 16 9.91 -2.15 -14.22
C THR A 16 10.79 -1.86 -13.01
N THR A 17 12.03 -1.43 -13.24
CA THR A 17 12.97 -1.05 -12.17
C THR A 17 12.44 0.13 -11.36
N THR A 18 11.92 1.17 -12.03
CA THR A 18 11.30 2.33 -11.36
C THR A 18 10.16 1.88 -10.44
N LEU A 19 9.31 0.99 -10.92
CA LEU A 19 8.16 0.52 -10.17
C LEU A 19 8.58 -0.38 -9.00
N SER A 20 9.61 -1.22 -9.17
CA SER A 20 10.20 -2.02 -8.11
C SER A 20 10.75 -1.16 -6.97
N ILE A 21 11.52 -0.12 -7.31
CA ILE A 21 12.06 0.85 -6.33
C ILE A 21 10.92 1.55 -5.59
N PHE A 22 9.93 2.05 -6.32
CA PHE A 22 8.76 2.71 -5.73
C PHE A 22 8.02 1.79 -4.74
N VAL A 23 7.75 0.55 -5.15
CA VAL A 23 7.03 -0.43 -4.31
C VAL A 23 7.84 -0.80 -3.07
N SER A 24 9.15 -0.97 -3.19
CA SER A 24 10.05 -1.21 -2.06
C SER A 24 10.05 -0.05 -1.08
N ALA A 25 10.18 1.18 -1.56
CA ALA A 25 10.15 2.39 -0.73
C ALA A 25 8.79 2.57 -0.04
N LEU A 26 7.69 2.33 -0.76
CA LEU A 26 6.34 2.37 -0.20
C LEU A 26 6.16 1.32 0.91
N GLY A 27 6.66 0.10 0.71
CA GLY A 27 6.66 -0.95 1.72
C GLY A 27 7.46 -0.56 2.95
N ALA A 28 8.68 -0.05 2.76
CA ALA A 28 9.54 0.39 3.84
C ALA A 28 8.86 1.47 4.71
N GLU A 29 8.26 2.47 4.08
CA GLU A 29 7.59 3.56 4.79
C GLU A 29 6.28 3.13 5.44
N ALA A 30 5.48 2.29 4.78
CA ALA A 30 4.29 1.70 5.38
C ALA A 30 4.65 0.89 6.66
N GLY A 31 5.76 0.16 6.64
CA GLY A 31 6.26 -0.56 7.82
C GLY A 31 6.73 0.38 8.93
N ASN A 32 7.37 1.50 8.58
CA ASN A 32 7.76 2.54 9.55
C ASN A 32 6.52 3.14 10.22
N LEU A 33 5.50 3.48 9.45
CA LEU A 33 4.25 4.04 9.97
C LEU A 33 3.53 3.02 10.86
N ALA A 34 3.43 1.77 10.41
CA ALA A 34 2.79 0.70 11.16
C ALA A 34 3.42 0.50 12.54
N LEU A 35 4.75 0.60 12.64
CA LEU A 35 5.46 0.58 13.93
C LEU A 35 5.22 1.84 14.76
N LYS A 36 5.31 3.01 14.13
CA LYS A 36 5.19 4.30 14.83
C LYS A 36 3.87 4.43 15.58
N VAL A 37 2.79 3.90 15.01
CA VAL A 37 1.43 4.02 15.57
C VAL A 37 0.89 2.70 16.13
N MET A 38 1.70 1.64 16.16
CA MET A 38 1.29 0.30 16.58
C MET A 38 -0.01 -0.14 15.90
N ALA A 39 -0.02 -0.12 14.56
CA ALA A 39 -1.20 -0.35 13.71
C ALA A 39 -1.68 -1.82 13.70
N THR A 40 -1.93 -2.41 14.87
CA THR A 40 -2.33 -3.82 15.03
C THR A 40 -3.68 -4.15 14.38
N GLY A 41 -4.54 -3.15 14.18
CA GLY A 41 -5.78 -3.27 13.41
C GLY A 41 -5.59 -3.28 11.88
N GLY A 42 -4.36 -3.03 11.40
CA GLY A 42 -3.99 -3.11 9.99
C GLY A 42 -3.52 -1.79 9.36
N ALA A 43 -2.81 -1.93 8.24
CA ALA A 43 -2.39 -0.84 7.37
C ALA A 43 -3.19 -0.89 6.05
N TYR A 44 -3.77 0.24 5.66
CA TYR A 44 -4.64 0.33 4.49
C TYR A 44 -4.01 1.24 3.42
N LEU A 45 -3.65 0.66 2.27
CA LEU A 45 -3.15 1.38 1.11
C LEU A 45 -4.33 1.96 0.32
N GLY A 46 -4.55 3.26 0.49
CA GLY A 46 -5.50 4.05 -0.29
C GLY A 46 -4.85 4.80 -1.47
N GLY A 47 -5.69 5.47 -2.26
CA GLY A 47 -5.26 6.27 -3.41
C GLY A 47 -5.30 5.51 -4.74
N GLY A 48 -5.05 6.24 -5.84
CA GLY A 48 -5.24 5.69 -7.19
C GLY A 48 -4.14 4.75 -7.68
N ILE A 49 -2.95 4.77 -7.05
CA ILE A 49 -1.82 3.94 -7.49
C ILE A 49 -1.95 2.49 -6.99
N PRO A 50 -2.14 2.20 -5.69
CA PRO A 50 -2.13 0.82 -5.19
C PRO A 50 -3.07 -0.16 -5.93
N PRO A 51 -4.32 0.20 -6.30
CA PRO A 51 -5.19 -0.68 -7.07
C PRO A 51 -4.65 -1.01 -8.46
N ARG A 52 -3.92 -0.09 -9.10
CA ARG A 52 -3.36 -0.26 -10.45
C ARG A 52 -2.12 -1.14 -10.50
N ILE A 53 -1.46 -1.35 -9.37
CA ILE A 53 -0.21 -2.12 -9.25
C ILE A 53 -0.35 -3.32 -8.31
N ILE A 54 -1.58 -3.78 -8.09
CA ILE A 54 -1.89 -4.80 -7.07
C ILE A 54 -1.14 -6.12 -7.28
N SER A 55 -0.86 -6.49 -8.53
CA SER A 55 -0.04 -7.67 -8.86
C SER A 55 1.37 -7.56 -8.29
N ILE A 56 2.00 -6.39 -8.41
CA ILE A 56 3.35 -6.13 -7.91
C ILE A 56 3.37 -5.99 -6.38
N LEU A 57 2.27 -5.52 -5.77
CA LEU A 57 2.15 -5.43 -4.31
C LEU A 57 2.03 -6.81 -3.65
N LYS A 58 1.38 -7.78 -4.30
CA LYS A 58 1.18 -9.14 -3.76
C LYS A 58 2.44 -9.98 -3.80
N ASP A 59 3.13 -9.99 -4.94
CA ASP A 59 4.22 -10.94 -5.21
C ASP A 59 5.61 -10.28 -5.18
N GLY A 60 5.71 -9.07 -4.64
CA GLY A 60 6.87 -8.20 -4.84
C GLY A 60 7.49 -7.56 -3.60
N PRO A 61 8.38 -6.56 -3.80
CA PRO A 61 9.26 -6.01 -2.76
C PRO A 61 8.54 -5.22 -1.66
N PHE A 62 7.23 -5.04 -1.77
CA PHE A 62 6.44 -4.32 -0.78
C PHE A 62 6.51 -5.01 0.59
N MET A 63 6.08 -6.27 0.68
CA MET A 63 5.98 -6.96 1.97
C MET A 63 7.35 -7.30 2.54
N GLU A 64 8.37 -7.49 1.69
CA GLU A 64 9.75 -7.65 2.11
C GLU A 64 10.24 -6.38 2.83
N SER A 65 10.13 -5.22 2.19
CA SER A 65 10.53 -3.93 2.77
C SER A 65 9.67 -3.48 3.94
N PHE A 66 8.38 -3.83 3.94
CA PHE A 66 7.45 -3.60 5.05
C PHE A 66 7.92 -4.34 6.31
N ARG A 67 8.26 -5.61 6.17
CA ARG A 67 8.70 -6.47 7.28
C ARG A 67 10.16 -6.22 7.68
N ASN A 68 10.99 -5.63 6.81
CA ASN A 68 12.39 -5.36 7.10
C ASN A 68 12.54 -4.24 8.17
N LYS A 69 12.43 -4.63 9.45
CA LYS A 69 12.49 -3.75 10.63
C LYS A 69 13.34 -4.35 11.76
N GLY A 70 14.34 -5.15 11.41
CA GLY A 70 15.29 -5.75 12.34
C GLY A 70 14.60 -6.55 13.44
N ARG A 71 14.85 -6.19 14.72
CA ARG A 71 14.24 -6.87 15.88
C ARG A 71 12.71 -6.79 15.92
N PHE A 72 12.10 -5.85 15.19
CA PHE A 72 10.65 -5.67 15.13
C PHE A 72 9.99 -6.39 13.95
N SER A 73 10.76 -7.11 13.12
CA SER A 73 10.21 -7.79 11.94
C SER A 73 9.08 -8.75 12.29
N GLU A 74 9.16 -9.47 13.41
CA GLU A 74 8.09 -10.37 13.86
C GLU A 74 6.81 -9.61 14.22
N LEU A 75 6.93 -8.51 14.96
CA LEU A 75 5.79 -7.67 15.35
C LEU A 75 5.07 -7.13 14.11
N VAL A 76 5.82 -6.54 13.17
CA VAL A 76 5.27 -5.94 11.94
C VAL A 76 4.69 -6.99 11.02
N SER A 77 5.26 -8.20 10.98
CA SER A 77 4.75 -9.28 10.14
C SER A 77 3.33 -9.74 10.51
N ARG A 78 2.86 -9.44 11.73
CA ARG A 78 1.51 -9.74 12.21
C ARG A 78 0.50 -8.65 11.85
N ILE A 79 0.93 -7.48 11.39
CA ILE A 79 0.06 -6.39 10.99
C ILE A 79 -0.52 -6.70 9.60
N PRO A 80 -1.85 -6.81 9.44
CA PRO A 80 -2.44 -7.06 8.14
C PRO A 80 -2.30 -5.82 7.25
N VAL A 81 -2.04 -6.04 5.96
CA VAL A 81 -1.99 -4.97 4.95
C VAL A 81 -3.11 -5.18 3.94
N HIS A 82 -3.89 -4.13 3.70
CA HIS A 82 -5.02 -4.14 2.79
C HIS A 82 -4.85 -3.10 1.68
N VAL A 83 -5.27 -3.43 0.46
CA VAL A 83 -5.40 -2.47 -0.63
C VAL A 83 -6.86 -2.09 -0.76
N ILE A 84 -7.18 -0.80 -0.66
CA ILE A 84 -8.55 -0.32 -0.82
C ILE A 84 -8.86 -0.25 -2.33
N VAL A 85 -9.78 -1.10 -2.79
CA VAL A 85 -10.16 -1.19 -4.22
C VAL A 85 -11.47 -0.45 -4.55
N ASN A 86 -12.20 0.06 -3.55
CA ASN A 86 -13.44 0.78 -3.77
C ASN A 86 -13.14 2.21 -4.28
N PRO A 87 -13.53 2.58 -5.53
CA PRO A 87 -13.22 3.89 -6.09
C PRO A 87 -13.97 5.03 -5.41
N LYS A 88 -15.05 4.73 -4.66
CA LYS A 88 -15.87 5.71 -3.95
C LYS A 88 -15.46 5.87 -2.48
N ILE A 89 -14.39 5.22 -2.01
CA ILE A 89 -14.05 5.21 -0.58
C ILE A 89 -13.89 6.62 0.02
N ALA A 90 -13.31 7.56 -0.72
CA ALA A 90 -13.14 8.93 -0.26
C ALA A 90 -14.50 9.64 -0.08
N LEU A 91 -15.43 9.44 -1.02
CA LEU A 91 -16.79 10.00 -0.93
C LEU A 91 -17.59 9.35 0.21
N ILE A 92 -17.44 8.04 0.41
CA ILE A 92 -18.07 7.32 1.52
C ILE A 92 -17.56 7.85 2.86
N GLY A 93 -16.24 8.00 3.02
CA GLY A 93 -15.64 8.57 4.23
C GLY A 93 -16.10 10.01 4.49
N ALA A 94 -16.20 10.84 3.45
CA ALA A 94 -16.71 12.20 3.57
C ALA A 94 -18.19 12.23 3.99
N ALA A 95 -19.03 11.36 3.40
CA ALA A 95 -20.44 11.25 3.77
C ALA A 95 -20.62 10.75 5.22
N PHE A 96 -19.84 9.75 5.62
CA PHE A 96 -19.85 9.23 7.00
C PHE A 96 -19.52 10.33 8.01
N HIS A 97 -18.41 11.04 7.79
CA HIS A 97 -17.98 12.10 8.70
C HIS A 97 -18.99 13.27 8.74
N GLY A 98 -19.59 13.63 7.61
CA GLY A 98 -20.61 14.67 7.56
C GLY A 98 -21.90 14.31 8.29
N LEU A 99 -22.30 13.03 8.27
CA LEU A 99 -23.47 12.54 9.01
C LEU A 99 -23.20 12.45 10.52
N GLU A 100 -22.02 12.01 10.92
CA GLU A 100 -21.61 11.96 12.33
C GLU A 100 -21.68 13.35 12.99
N LEU A 101 -21.24 14.39 12.29
CA LEU A 101 -21.34 15.78 12.75
C LEU A 101 -22.77 16.34 12.79
N SER A 102 -23.72 15.70 12.10
CA SER A 102 -25.13 16.13 12.12
C SER A 102 -25.94 15.53 13.27
N ASP A 103 -25.37 14.52 13.95
CA ASP A 103 -25.98 13.84 15.10
C ASP A 103 -25.49 14.42 16.46
N GLU A 104 -24.56 15.38 16.46
CA GLU A 104 -24.12 16.19 17.62
C GLU A 104 -24.87 17.53 17.72
#